data_AF-A0A519L6G9-F1
#
_entry.id   AF-A0A519L6G9-F1
#
_cell.length_a   1.000
_cell.length_b   1.000
_cell.length_c   1.000
_cell.angle_alpha   90.00
_cell.angle_beta   90.00
_cell.angle_gamma   90.00
#
_symmetry.space_group_name_H-M   'P 1'
#
loop_
_entity.id
_entity.type
_entity.pdbx_description
1 polymer ?
#
loop_
_entity_poly.entity_id
_entity_poly.type
_entity_poly.pdbx_seq_one_letter_code
_entity_poly.pdbx_strand_id
1 'polypeptide(L)'
;MIKALSLAAALAVLPLSAALAADPQTAPEASSTAAEAAIEAAAERFEARMEAFGERADAIAEDASLTPAQRKLRIAEIWLDYEPDVAAFTDTVTQHVGAIAGAALAEVDIEGIVAEAMAGVADSGALQVAEGVATNGAWASTDPEHLATYGLVADYAVGEALDAIDDATGGEISINLDDEVEVEVPVEAPVTAPSAT
;
A
#
# COMPACT_ATOMS: atom_id res chain seq x y z
N MET A 1 -14.84 -19.30 -6.76
CA MET A 1 -13.92 -18.42 -7.51
C MET A 1 -13.32 -17.35 -6.59
N ILE A 2 -12.59 -17.74 -5.54
CA ILE A 2 -12.00 -16.79 -4.55
C ILE A 2 -10.46 -16.94 -4.47
N LYS A 3 -9.90 -18.02 -5.03
CA LYS A 3 -8.48 -18.37 -4.88
C LYS A 3 -7.51 -17.58 -5.79
N ALA A 4 -7.98 -17.06 -6.93
CA ALA A 4 -7.13 -16.31 -7.87
C ALA A 4 -6.85 -14.86 -7.40
N LEU A 5 -7.77 -14.26 -6.65
CA LEU A 5 -7.59 -12.92 -6.06
C LEU A 5 -6.51 -12.87 -4.97
N SER A 6 -6.26 -14.00 -4.29
CA SER A 6 -5.23 -14.13 -3.26
C SER A 6 -3.80 -14.08 -3.82
N LEU A 7 -3.56 -14.62 -5.01
CA LEU A 7 -2.22 -14.75 -5.58
C LEU A 7 -1.74 -13.43 -6.20
N ALA A 8 -2.64 -12.70 -6.85
CA ALA A 8 -2.36 -11.37 -7.39
C ALA A 8 -2.07 -10.35 -6.28
N ALA A 9 -2.79 -10.43 -5.15
CA ALA A 9 -2.52 -9.60 -3.97
C ALA A 9 -1.16 -9.93 -3.34
N ALA A 10 -0.76 -11.21 -3.31
CA ALA A 10 0.56 -11.62 -2.81
C ALA A 10 1.71 -11.15 -3.73
N LEU A 11 1.50 -11.16 -5.06
CA LEU A 11 2.51 -10.69 -6.02
C LEU A 11 2.74 -9.18 -5.98
N ALA A 12 1.72 -8.41 -5.62
CA ALA A 12 1.80 -6.94 -5.53
C ALA A 12 2.62 -6.44 -4.33
N VAL A 13 2.85 -7.29 -3.31
CA VAL A 13 3.61 -6.92 -2.09
C VAL A 13 5.09 -7.31 -2.19
N LEU A 14 5.47 -8.19 -3.12
CA LEU A 14 6.85 -8.65 -3.32
C LEU A 14 7.91 -7.53 -3.51
N PRO A 15 7.63 -6.40 -4.19
CA PRO A 15 8.63 -5.34 -4.36
C PRO A 15 8.98 -4.62 -3.05
N LEU A 16 8.08 -4.61 -2.06
CA LEU A 16 8.35 -4.01 -0.74
C LEU A 16 9.19 -4.95 0.15
N SER A 17 9.05 -6.26 0.00
CA SER A 17 9.78 -7.25 0.81
C SER A 17 11.28 -7.32 0.49
N ALA A 18 11.69 -6.97 -0.74
CA ALA A 18 13.10 -6.95 -1.11
C ALA A 18 13.89 -5.80 -0.45
N ALA A 19 13.23 -4.69 -0.11
CA ALA A 19 13.85 -3.57 0.60
C ALA A 19 13.98 -3.84 2.12
N LEU A 20 13.15 -4.74 2.66
CA LEU A 20 13.21 -5.19 4.06
C LEU A 20 14.07 -6.44 4.28
N ALA A 21 14.55 -7.08 3.20
CA ALA A 21 15.39 -8.28 3.24
C ALA A 21 16.86 -8.00 3.63
N ALA A 22 17.10 -7.01 4.50
CA ALA A 22 18.26 -7.08 5.37
C ALA A 22 17.99 -8.22 6.34
N ASP A 23 18.75 -9.31 6.19
CA ASP A 23 18.61 -10.59 6.88
C ASP A 23 18.18 -10.44 8.37
N PRO A 24 16.88 -10.65 8.69
CA PRO A 24 16.36 -10.47 10.05
C PRO A 24 16.95 -11.47 11.04
N GLN A 25 17.51 -12.60 10.56
CA GLN A 25 18.21 -13.57 11.38
C GLN A 25 19.60 -13.09 11.85
N THR A 26 20.14 -12.02 11.26
CA THR A 26 21.45 -11.46 11.64
C THR A 26 21.38 -10.16 12.41
N ALA A 27 20.19 -9.58 12.59
CA ALA A 27 20.02 -8.45 13.49
C ALA A 27 20.17 -8.97 14.94
N PRO A 28 21.23 -8.62 15.67
CA PRO A 28 21.40 -9.10 17.04
C PRO A 28 20.25 -8.56 17.90
N GLU A 29 19.73 -9.32 18.86
CA GLU A 29 18.72 -8.82 19.83
C GLU A 29 19.20 -7.54 20.55
N ALA A 30 20.52 -7.38 20.71
CA ALA A 30 21.12 -6.14 21.19
C ALA A 30 20.78 -4.90 20.31
N SER A 31 20.53 -5.09 19.02
CA SER A 31 20.10 -4.05 18.08
C SER A 31 18.62 -3.70 18.19
N SER A 32 17.73 -4.66 18.52
CA SER A 32 16.31 -4.34 18.75
C SER A 32 16.12 -3.65 20.09
N THR A 33 16.77 -4.12 21.17
CA THR A 33 16.73 -3.44 22.48
C THR A 33 17.32 -2.02 22.41
N ALA A 34 18.40 -1.81 21.64
CA ALA A 34 18.96 -0.48 21.43
C ALA A 34 18.01 0.43 20.63
N ALA A 35 17.30 -0.13 19.64
CA ALA A 35 16.29 0.58 18.86
C ALA A 35 15.07 0.96 19.72
N GLU A 36 14.59 0.05 20.57
CA GLU A 36 13.53 0.31 21.54
C GLU A 36 13.93 1.43 22.52
N ALA A 37 15.13 1.35 23.09
CA ALA A 37 15.63 2.39 24.00
C ALA A 37 15.78 3.76 23.31
N ALA A 38 16.15 3.78 22.03
CA ALA A 38 16.22 5.01 21.25
C ALA A 38 14.83 5.62 20.98
N ILE A 39 13.84 4.78 20.65
CA ILE A 39 12.46 5.22 20.46
C ILE A 39 11.86 5.72 21.78
N GLU A 40 12.08 5.01 22.89
CA GLU A 40 11.61 5.42 24.23
C GLU A 40 12.16 6.79 24.61
N ALA A 41 13.48 7.00 24.48
CA ALA A 41 14.12 8.27 24.78
C ALA A 41 13.67 9.42 23.86
N ALA A 42 13.33 9.11 22.60
CA ALA A 42 12.75 10.08 21.67
C ALA A 42 11.29 10.40 22.02
N ALA A 43 10.52 9.40 22.44
CA ALA A 43 9.14 9.57 22.91
C ALA A 43 9.09 10.44 24.17
N GLU A 44 9.92 10.17 25.18
CA GLU A 44 10.02 10.99 26.40
C GLU A 44 10.34 12.46 26.07
N ARG A 45 11.28 12.70 25.14
CA ARG A 45 11.58 14.07 24.68
C ARG A 45 10.40 14.70 23.97
N PHE A 46 9.77 13.96 23.06
CA PHE A 46 8.64 14.44 22.29
C PHE A 46 7.46 14.79 23.21
N GLU A 47 7.13 13.92 24.16
CA GLU A 47 6.10 14.15 25.16
C GLU A 47 6.37 15.40 26.00
N ALA A 48 7.59 15.55 26.54
CA ALA A 48 7.95 16.75 27.31
C ALA A 48 7.84 18.04 26.48
N ARG A 49 8.16 17.98 25.19
CA ARG A 49 8.00 19.12 24.26
C ARG A 49 6.53 19.41 23.98
N MET A 50 5.71 18.39 23.75
CA MET A 50 4.28 18.53 23.47
C MET A 50 3.49 18.98 24.71
N GLU A 51 3.90 18.58 25.91
CA GLU A 51 3.37 19.10 27.17
C GLU A 51 3.65 20.61 27.30
N ALA A 52 4.90 21.03 27.08
CA ALA A 52 5.27 22.44 27.10
C ALA A 52 4.55 23.27 26.01
N PHE A 53 4.28 22.68 24.85
CA PHE A 53 3.42 23.29 23.82
C PHE A 53 1.98 23.45 24.34
N GLY A 54 1.42 22.40 24.93
CA GLY A 54 0.06 22.39 25.50
C GLY A 54 -0.12 23.49 26.54
N GLU A 55 0.80 23.59 27.52
CA GLU A 55 0.76 24.63 28.55
C GLU A 55 0.78 26.05 27.95
N ARG A 56 1.62 26.29 26.93
CA ARG A 56 1.69 27.59 26.25
C ARG A 56 0.43 27.86 25.41
N ALA A 57 -0.09 26.85 24.74
CA ALA A 57 -1.30 26.95 23.94
C ALA A 57 -2.52 27.25 24.82
N ASP A 58 -2.63 26.59 25.97
CA ASP A 58 -3.69 26.80 26.96
C ASP A 58 -3.60 28.21 27.56
N ALA A 59 -2.40 28.68 27.92
CA ALA A 59 -2.20 30.04 28.39
C ALA A 59 -2.66 31.10 27.36
N ILE A 60 -2.41 30.86 26.06
CA ILE A 60 -2.91 31.73 24.97
C ILE A 60 -4.42 31.57 24.81
N ALA A 61 -4.95 30.36 24.94
CA ALA A 61 -6.36 30.07 24.81
C ALA A 61 -7.19 30.71 25.92
N GLU A 62 -6.63 30.88 27.12
CA GLU A 62 -7.29 31.52 28.27
C GLU A 62 -7.09 33.04 28.32
N ASP A 63 -6.21 33.60 27.50
CA ASP A 63 -5.89 35.04 27.52
C ASP A 63 -7.08 35.91 27.08
N ALA A 64 -7.81 36.43 28.06
CA ALA A 64 -8.96 37.32 27.91
C ALA A 64 -8.65 38.64 27.18
N SER A 65 -7.38 39.04 27.07
CA SER A 65 -6.97 40.23 26.34
C SER A 65 -6.93 40.03 24.82
N LEU A 66 -6.90 38.77 24.36
CA LEU A 66 -6.84 38.40 22.95
C LEU A 66 -8.22 38.03 22.39
N THR A 67 -8.50 38.48 21.18
CA THR A 67 -9.66 38.00 20.42
C THR A 67 -9.48 36.53 19.97
N PRO A 68 -10.56 35.80 19.67
CA PRO A 68 -10.47 34.41 19.20
C PRO A 68 -9.58 34.23 17.96
N ALA A 69 -9.59 35.19 17.04
CA ALA A 69 -8.73 35.16 15.85
C ALA A 69 -7.24 35.32 16.21
N GLN A 70 -6.91 36.23 17.13
CA GLN A 70 -5.55 36.44 17.59
C GLN A 70 -4.99 35.25 18.37
N ARG A 71 -5.82 34.59 19.21
CA ARG A 71 -5.42 33.36 19.92
C ARG A 71 -5.02 32.26 18.95
N LYS A 72 -5.85 32.01 17.92
CA LYS A 72 -5.54 31.02 16.88
C LYS A 72 -4.25 31.33 16.13
N LEU A 73 -4.04 32.60 15.78
CA LEU A 73 -2.85 33.03 15.04
C LEU A 73 -1.57 32.85 15.90
N ARG A 74 -1.64 33.20 17.19
CA ARG A 74 -0.57 32.98 18.17
C ARG A 74 -0.28 31.50 18.41
N ILE A 75 -1.31 30.66 18.49
CA ILE A 75 -1.15 29.20 18.63
C ILE A 75 -0.50 28.60 17.38
N ALA A 76 -0.92 29.03 16.19
CA ALA A 76 -0.32 28.62 14.93
C ALA A 76 1.15 29.05 14.81
N GLU A 77 1.49 30.25 15.31
CA GLU A 77 2.86 30.74 15.36
C GLU A 77 3.74 29.88 16.27
N ILE A 78 3.30 29.57 17.50
CA ILE A 78 4.10 28.70 18.37
C ILE A 78 4.20 27.28 17.81
N TRP A 79 3.21 26.77 17.07
CA TRP A 79 3.28 25.45 16.46
C TRP A 79 4.49 25.29 15.52
N LEU A 80 4.88 26.36 14.81
CA LEU A 80 6.06 26.35 13.95
C LEU A 80 7.36 26.06 14.72
N ASP A 81 7.43 26.37 16.02
CA ASP A 81 8.57 26.04 16.87
C ASP A 81 8.62 24.55 17.23
N TYR A 82 7.49 23.83 17.16
CA TYR A 82 7.35 22.42 17.56
C TYR A 82 7.20 21.46 16.37
N GLU A 83 6.86 21.95 15.18
CA GLU A 83 6.86 21.14 13.94
C GLU A 83 8.17 20.35 13.74
N PRO A 84 9.37 20.93 13.96
CA PRO A 84 10.62 20.17 13.83
C PRO A 84 10.76 19.03 14.83
N ASP A 85 10.16 19.16 16.03
CA ASP A 85 10.19 18.11 17.05
C ASP A 85 9.35 16.90 16.62
N VAL A 86 8.20 17.12 15.96
CA VAL A 86 7.37 16.04 15.38
C VAL A 86 8.12 15.32 14.26
N ALA A 87 8.80 16.08 13.39
CA ALA A 87 9.61 15.50 12.32
C ALA A 87 10.76 14.66 12.87
N ALA A 88 11.50 15.18 13.85
CA ALA A 88 12.61 14.47 14.48
C ALA A 88 12.18 13.17 15.18
N PHE A 89 11.02 13.17 15.85
CA PHE A 89 10.44 11.97 16.43
C PHE A 89 10.06 10.95 15.35
N THR A 90 9.37 11.40 14.29
CA THR A 90 8.95 10.55 13.17
C THR A 90 10.15 9.92 12.46
N ASP A 91 11.22 10.68 12.25
CA ASP A 91 12.47 10.19 11.66
C ASP A 91 13.11 9.10 12.53
N THR A 92 13.16 9.32 13.85
CA THR A 92 13.73 8.35 14.80
C THR A 92 12.93 7.05 14.79
N VAL A 93 11.60 7.13 14.83
CA VAL A 93 10.73 5.94 14.73
C VAL A 93 10.94 5.24 13.39
N THR A 94 10.96 5.97 12.28
CA THR A 94 11.15 5.39 10.94
C THR A 94 12.50 4.69 10.79
N GLN A 95 13.55 5.24 11.39
CA GLN A 95 14.88 4.64 11.39
C GLN A 95 14.93 3.30 12.14
N HIS A 96 14.11 3.14 13.19
CA HIS A 96 14.22 2.02 14.13
C HIS A 96 13.10 0.97 14.00
N VAL A 97 11.95 1.32 13.42
CA VAL A 97 10.79 0.42 13.29
C VAL A 97 11.11 -0.84 12.49
N GLY A 98 11.98 -0.74 11.48
CA GLY A 98 12.40 -1.90 10.67
C GLY A 98 13.19 -2.94 11.49
N ALA A 99 14.01 -2.50 12.44
CA ALA A 99 14.76 -3.41 13.31
C ALA A 99 13.84 -4.15 14.29
N ILE A 100 12.83 -3.46 14.82
CA ILE A 100 11.84 -4.05 15.73
C ILE A 100 10.94 -5.03 14.98
N ALA A 101 10.43 -4.64 13.80
CA ALA A 101 9.64 -5.52 12.95
C ALA A 101 10.43 -6.75 12.48
N GLY A 102 11.71 -6.58 12.15
CA GLY A 102 12.62 -7.67 11.81
C GLY A 102 12.80 -8.66 12.96
N ALA A 103 13.03 -8.17 14.18
CA ALA A 103 13.14 -9.01 15.37
C ALA A 103 11.83 -9.78 15.66
N ALA A 104 10.67 -9.12 15.54
CA ALA A 104 9.37 -9.77 15.73
C ALA A 104 9.08 -10.84 14.66
N LEU A 105 9.50 -10.62 13.41
CA LEU A 105 9.37 -11.61 12.34
C LEU A 105 10.33 -12.78 12.50
N ALA A 106 11.53 -12.55 13.04
CA ALA A 106 12.50 -13.61 13.33
C ALA A 106 12.01 -14.59 14.41
N GLU A 107 11.10 -14.16 15.30
CA GLU A 107 10.46 -15.03 16.29
C GLU A 107 9.42 -15.98 15.66
N VAL A 108 8.95 -15.70 14.44
CA VAL A 108 7.96 -16.54 13.76
C VAL A 108 8.64 -17.74 13.11
N ASP A 109 8.34 -18.95 13.61
CA ASP A 109 8.80 -20.21 13.02
C ASP A 109 8.01 -20.57 11.75
N ILE A 110 8.38 -19.92 10.64
CA ILE A 110 7.77 -20.18 9.32
C ILE A 110 8.01 -21.62 8.88
N GLU A 111 9.19 -22.19 9.16
CA GLU A 111 9.51 -23.57 8.78
C GLU A 111 8.62 -24.57 9.53
N GLY A 112 8.40 -24.35 10.84
CA GLY A 112 7.46 -25.14 11.64
C GLY A 112 6.02 -25.04 11.14
N ILE A 113 5.56 -23.83 10.81
CA ILE A 113 4.22 -23.62 10.23
C ILE A 113 4.08 -24.33 8.88
N VAL A 114 5.10 -24.26 8.03
CA VAL A 114 5.11 -24.95 6.73
C VAL A 114 5.15 -26.46 6.90
N ALA A 115 5.96 -26.97 7.83
CA ALA A 115 6.05 -28.39 8.14
C ALA A 115 4.71 -28.93 8.67
N GLU A 116 4.06 -28.20 9.58
CA GLU A 116 2.73 -28.54 10.09
C GLU A 116 1.66 -28.51 8.98
N ALA A 117 1.69 -27.49 8.13
CA ALA A 117 0.78 -27.41 6.98
C ALA A 117 1.00 -28.57 5.99
N MET A 118 2.26 -28.94 5.73
CA MET A 118 2.59 -30.07 4.85
C MET A 118 2.20 -31.42 5.47
N ALA A 119 2.36 -31.59 6.78
CA ALA A 119 1.86 -32.75 7.49
C ALA A 119 0.33 -32.86 7.36
N GLY A 120 -0.41 -31.77 7.54
CA GLY A 120 -1.87 -31.74 7.36
C GLY A 120 -2.31 -32.07 5.92
N VAL A 121 -1.56 -31.63 4.91
CA VAL A 121 -1.82 -31.98 3.51
C VAL A 121 -1.52 -33.45 3.23
N ALA A 122 -0.42 -33.98 3.77
CA ALA A 122 -0.06 -35.39 3.64
C ALA A 122 -1.13 -36.29 4.29
N ASP A 123 -1.58 -35.95 5.49
CA ASP A 123 -2.63 -36.68 6.23
C ASP A 123 -4.00 -36.61 5.55
N SER A 124 -4.27 -35.54 4.80
CA SER A 124 -5.52 -35.40 4.03
C SER A 124 -5.59 -36.28 2.78
N GLY A 125 -4.47 -36.90 2.36
CA GLY A 125 -4.35 -37.64 1.10
C GLY A 125 -4.43 -36.76 -0.15
N ALA A 126 -4.53 -35.43 -0.01
CA ALA A 126 -4.65 -34.50 -1.12
C ALA A 126 -3.45 -34.57 -2.08
N LEU A 127 -2.26 -34.89 -1.57
CA LEU A 127 -1.06 -35.06 -2.41
C LEU A 127 -1.18 -36.30 -3.33
N GLN A 128 -1.74 -37.41 -2.84
CA GLN A 128 -2.00 -38.61 -3.64
C GLN A 128 -3.14 -38.43 -4.64
N VAL A 129 -4.16 -37.65 -4.28
CA VAL A 129 -5.22 -37.25 -5.23
C VAL A 129 -4.65 -36.35 -6.32
N ALA A 130 -3.81 -35.37 -5.96
CA ALA A 130 -3.17 -34.48 -6.91
C ALA A 130 -2.21 -35.24 -7.85
N GLU A 131 -1.41 -36.16 -7.32
CA GLU A 131 -0.53 -37.04 -8.11
C GLU A 131 -1.35 -37.93 -9.05
N GLY A 132 -2.42 -38.55 -8.56
CA GLY A 132 -3.32 -39.35 -9.37
C GLY A 132 -4.01 -38.57 -10.50
N VAL A 133 -4.38 -37.31 -10.26
CA VAL A 133 -4.91 -36.39 -11.28
C VAL A 133 -3.82 -35.93 -12.25
N ALA A 134 -2.58 -35.73 -11.79
CA ALA A 134 -1.47 -35.34 -12.65
C ALA A 134 -0.98 -36.49 -13.55
N THR A 135 -1.10 -37.76 -13.13
CA THR A 135 -0.68 -38.91 -13.93
C THR A 135 -1.80 -39.55 -14.75
N ASN A 136 -3.06 -39.39 -14.33
CA ASN A 136 -4.22 -40.03 -14.99
C ASN A 136 -5.29 -39.03 -15.46
N GLY A 137 -5.08 -37.72 -15.25
CA GLY A 137 -6.01 -36.70 -15.71
C GLY A 137 -6.02 -36.59 -17.23
N ALA A 138 -7.13 -36.13 -17.79
CA ALA A 138 -7.31 -35.94 -19.23
C ALA A 138 -6.18 -35.09 -19.88
N TRP A 139 -5.67 -34.11 -19.13
CA TRP A 139 -4.53 -33.23 -19.42
C TRP A 139 -3.16 -33.92 -19.48
N ALA A 140 -3.02 -35.08 -18.83
CA ALA A 140 -1.78 -35.86 -18.77
C ALA A 140 -1.66 -36.85 -19.94
N SER A 141 -2.69 -36.95 -20.78
CA SER A 141 -2.69 -37.86 -21.91
C SER A 141 -1.76 -37.34 -23.01
N THR A 142 -0.73 -38.13 -23.34
CA THR A 142 0.19 -37.88 -24.46
C THR A 142 -0.22 -38.65 -25.72
N ASP A 143 -1.45 -39.16 -25.79
CA ASP A 143 -1.95 -39.86 -26.97
C ASP A 143 -2.09 -38.87 -28.15
N PRO A 144 -1.46 -39.13 -29.31
CA PRO A 144 -1.56 -38.28 -30.49
C PRO A 144 -3.00 -37.95 -30.90
N GLU A 145 -3.96 -38.87 -30.73
CA GLU A 145 -5.36 -38.63 -31.08
C GLU A 145 -6.05 -37.69 -30.09
N HIS A 146 -5.70 -37.77 -28.81
CA HIS A 146 -6.21 -36.85 -27.79
C HIS A 146 -5.62 -35.45 -27.95
N LEU A 147 -4.31 -35.34 -28.25
CA LEU A 147 -3.66 -34.06 -28.53
C LEU A 147 -4.25 -33.39 -29.78
N ALA A 148 -4.56 -34.15 -30.83
CA ALA A 148 -5.24 -33.62 -32.01
C ALA A 148 -6.65 -33.12 -31.66
N THR A 149 -7.40 -33.87 -30.86
CA THR A 149 -8.75 -33.49 -30.45
C THR A 149 -8.76 -32.23 -29.57
N TYR A 150 -7.85 -32.14 -28.58
CA TYR A 150 -7.71 -30.95 -27.75
C TYR A 150 -7.18 -29.75 -28.54
N GLY A 151 -6.28 -29.98 -29.51
CA GLY A 151 -5.81 -28.97 -30.45
C GLY A 151 -6.94 -28.37 -31.28
N LEU A 152 -7.83 -29.20 -31.82
CA LEU A 152 -8.99 -28.73 -32.59
C LEU A 152 -9.95 -27.87 -31.76
N VAL A 153 -10.17 -28.23 -30.49
CA VAL A 153 -11.01 -27.43 -29.58
C VAL A 153 -10.33 -26.10 -29.24
N ALA A 154 -9.01 -26.09 -29.05
CA ALA A 154 -8.25 -24.88 -28.82
C ALA A 154 -8.25 -23.95 -30.05
N ASP A 155 -8.05 -24.50 -31.25
CA ASP A 155 -8.07 -23.75 -32.51
C ASP A 155 -9.46 -23.14 -32.76
N TYR A 156 -10.53 -23.87 -32.47
CA TYR A 156 -11.91 -23.36 -32.55
C TYR A 156 -12.14 -22.20 -31.56
N ALA A 157 -11.71 -22.35 -30.31
CA ALA A 157 -11.88 -21.31 -29.29
C ALA A 157 -11.07 -20.04 -29.58
N VAL A 158 -9.87 -20.17 -30.13
CA VAL A 158 -9.05 -19.04 -30.57
C VAL A 158 -9.67 -18.35 -31.79
N GLY A 159 -10.19 -19.13 -32.76
CA GLY A 159 -10.91 -18.58 -33.91
C GLY A 159 -12.14 -17.76 -33.49
N GLU A 160 -12.97 -18.31 -32.60
CA GLU A 160 -14.16 -17.61 -32.08
C GLU A 160 -13.79 -16.33 -31.30
N ALA A 161 -12.69 -16.34 -30.56
CA ALA A 161 -12.20 -15.16 -29.86
C ALA A 161 -11.68 -14.07 -30.81
N LEU A 162 -11.00 -14.46 -31.90
CA LEU A 162 -10.51 -13.52 -32.91
C LEU A 162 -11.67 -12.91 -33.73
N ASP A 163 -12.66 -13.73 -34.10
CA ASP A 163 -13.87 -13.25 -34.78
C ASP A 163 -14.66 -12.28 -33.88
N ALA A 164 -14.77 -12.57 -32.58
CA ALA A 164 -15.41 -11.66 -31.61
C ALA A 164 -14.66 -10.33 -31.44
N ILE A 165 -13.33 -10.33 -31.58
CA ILE A 165 -12.51 -9.11 -31.58
C ILE A 165 -12.74 -8.32 -32.87
N ASP A 166 -12.79 -8.99 -34.02
CA ASP A 166 -13.02 -8.34 -35.32
C ASP A 166 -14.41 -7.68 -35.36
N ASP A 167 -15.44 -8.38 -34.89
CA ASP A 167 -16.80 -7.85 -34.72
C ASP A 167 -16.84 -6.64 -33.76
N ALA A 168 -16.02 -6.65 -32.70
CA ALA A 168 -15.93 -5.53 -31.76
C ALA A 168 -15.16 -4.32 -32.31
N THR A 169 -14.24 -4.53 -33.27
CA THR A 169 -13.35 -3.49 -33.81
C THR A 169 -13.83 -2.93 -35.16
N GLY A 170 -14.72 -3.64 -35.86
CA GLY A 170 -15.29 -3.27 -37.16
C GLY A 170 -16.40 -2.21 -37.14
N GLY A 171 -16.81 -1.71 -35.97
CA GLY A 171 -17.72 -0.56 -35.87
C GLY A 171 -16.96 0.76 -36.04
N GLU A 172 -17.10 1.42 -37.20
CA GLU A 172 -16.50 2.73 -37.49
C GLU A 172 -16.78 3.76 -36.36
N ILE A 173 -15.75 4.10 -35.57
CA ILE A 173 -15.77 5.28 -34.70
C ILE A 173 -15.43 6.49 -35.59
N SER A 174 -16.46 7.15 -36.10
CA SER A 174 -16.33 8.43 -36.81
C SER A 174 -16.22 9.57 -35.79
N ILE A 175 -15.01 10.05 -35.54
CA ILE A 175 -14.76 11.24 -34.72
C ILE A 175 -14.75 12.44 -35.67
N ASN A 176 -15.85 13.22 -35.68
CA ASN A 176 -15.87 14.52 -36.34
C ASN A 176 -15.01 15.49 -35.53
N LEU A 177 -13.92 15.98 -36.12
CA LEU A 177 -12.92 16.86 -35.50
C LEU A 177 -13.16 18.36 -35.78
N ASP A 178 -14.37 18.74 -36.24
CA ASP A 178 -14.67 20.12 -36.68
C ASP A 178 -15.54 20.93 -35.70
N ASP A 179 -15.85 20.44 -34.49
CA ASP A 179 -16.53 21.28 -33.49
C ASP A 179 -15.51 22.16 -32.75
N GLU A 180 -15.39 23.42 -33.18
CA GLU A 180 -14.66 24.46 -32.46
C GLU A 180 -15.25 24.63 -31.05
N VAL A 181 -14.48 24.26 -30.04
CA VAL A 181 -14.82 24.50 -28.63
C VAL A 181 -14.53 25.98 -28.32
N GLU A 182 -15.58 26.81 -28.33
CA GLU A 182 -15.52 28.16 -27.76
C GLU A 182 -15.24 28.07 -26.24
N VAL A 183 -14.03 28.43 -25.84
CA VAL A 183 -13.67 28.59 -24.43
C VAL A 183 -14.05 30.00 -23.99
N GLU A 184 -15.23 30.16 -23.38
CA GLU A 184 -15.56 31.37 -22.63
C GLU A 184 -14.65 31.50 -21.40
N VAL A 185 -13.74 32.47 -21.44
CA VAL A 185 -12.95 32.89 -20.28
C VAL A 185 -13.80 33.87 -19.47
N PRO A 186 -14.16 33.58 -18.20
CA PRO A 186 -14.97 34.51 -17.41
C PRO A 186 -14.14 35.75 -17.04
N VAL A 187 -14.61 36.91 -17.50
CA VAL A 187 -14.03 38.23 -17.23
C VAL A 187 -14.29 38.63 -15.77
N GLU A 188 -13.21 38.93 -15.07
CA GLU A 188 -13.19 39.48 -13.70
C GLU A 188 -13.89 40.85 -13.64
N ALA A 189 -14.82 41.02 -12.68
CA ALA A 189 -15.58 42.26 -12.53
C ALA A 189 -14.71 43.41 -11.98
N PRO A 190 -14.86 44.66 -12.46
CA PRO A 190 -14.01 45.78 -12.04
C PRO A 190 -14.37 46.29 -10.64
N VAL A 191 -13.35 46.42 -9.79
CA VAL A 191 -13.36 47.14 -8.52
C VAL A 191 -13.65 48.63 -8.77
N THR A 192 -14.75 49.13 -8.20
CA THR A 192 -15.09 50.57 -8.18
C THR A 192 -14.34 51.27 -7.04
N ALA A 193 -13.52 52.27 -7.38
CA ALA A 193 -12.91 53.17 -6.41
C ALA A 193 -13.93 54.22 -5.91
N PRO A 194 -13.80 54.74 -4.67
CA PRO A 194 -14.71 55.73 -4.11
C PRO A 194 -14.47 57.14 -4.66
N SER A 195 -15.57 57.84 -4.99
CA SER A 195 -15.60 59.24 -5.43
C SER A 195 -15.12 60.21 -4.35
N ALA A 196 -14.24 61.14 -4.75
CA ALA A 196 -13.88 62.32 -3.97
C ALA A 196 -14.97 63.40 -4.07
N THR A 197 -15.31 63.99 -2.93
CA THR A 197 -15.89 65.34 -2.80
C THR A 197 -15.26 66.01 -1.59
#